data_AF-A0A7C7WLP1-F1
#
_entry.id   AF-A0A7C7WLP1-F1
#
_cell.length_a   1.000
_cell.length_b   1.000
_cell.length_c   1.000
_cell.angle_alpha   90.00
_cell.angle_beta   90.00
_cell.angle_gamma   90.00
#
_symmetry.space_group_name_H-M   'P 1'
#
loop_
_entity.id
_entity.type
_entity.pdbx_description
1 polymer ?
#
loop_
_entity_poly.entity_id
_entity_poly.type
_entity_poly.pdbx_seq_one_letter_code
_entity_poly.pdbx_strand_id
1 'polypeptide(L)' 'MGRGRLSVSIRRLLIANRGEIAVRIVRACRELEIESVAVCSTIDARAPHARAADRCVTIGPPRPRESYLSIGALIDA' A
#
# COMPACT_ATOMS: atom_id res chain seq x y z
N MET A 1 22.12 -3.64 28.92
CA MET A 1 21.10 -2.58 29.06
C MET A 1 20.39 -2.47 27.71
N GLY A 2 19.21 -3.10 27.59
CA GLY A 2 18.56 -3.35 26.30
C GLY A 2 17.92 -2.08 25.73
N ARG A 3 18.22 -1.77 24.47
CA ARG A 3 17.29 -1.01 23.64
C ARG A 3 16.18 -1.99 23.27
N GLY A 4 15.14 -2.06 24.09
CA GLY A 4 13.89 -2.72 23.74
C GLY A 4 13.42 -2.10 22.44
N ARG A 5 13.62 -2.82 21.33
CA ARG A 5 13.00 -2.47 20.05
C ARG A 5 11.51 -2.44 20.34
N LEU A 6 10.91 -1.26 20.24
CA LEU A 6 9.48 -1.11 20.43
C LEU A 6 8.82 -2.18 19.55
N SER A 7 8.06 -3.06 20.19
CA SER A 7 7.14 -3.97 19.55
C SER A 7 6.04 -3.10 18.93
N VAL A 8 6.35 -2.42 17.83
CA VAL A 8 5.34 -1.80 17.00
C VAL A 8 4.76 -2.94 16.18
N SER A 9 3.69 -3.52 16.70
CA SER A 9 2.85 -4.42 15.92
C SER A 9 2.21 -3.58 14.81
N ILE A 10 2.56 -3.90 13.56
CA ILE A 10 1.98 -3.27 12.38
C ILE A 10 0.55 -3.79 12.27
N ARG A 11 -0.44 -2.95 12.59
CA ARG A 11 -1.87 -3.30 12.43
C ARG A 11 -2.41 -3.00 11.03
N ARG A 12 -1.78 -2.05 10.34
CA ARG A 12 -2.12 -1.62 8.98
C ARG A 12 -0.86 -1.31 8.20
N LEU A 13 -0.81 -1.74 6.94
CA LEU A 13 0.33 -1.56 6.06
C LEU A 13 -0.12 -0.94 4.72
N LEU A 14 0.43 0.23 4.40
CA LEU A 14 0.30 0.86 3.09
C LEU A 14 1.36 0.31 2.13
N ILE A 15 0.93 -0.06 0.93
CA ILE A 15 1.77 -0.64 -0.12
C ILE A 15 2.02 0.44 -1.17
N ALA A 16 3.15 1.12 -1.09
CA ALA A 16 3.59 2.14 -2.05
C ALA A 16 4.12 1.51 -3.36
N ASN A 17 3.30 0.67 -3.99
CA ASN A 17 3.62 -0.03 -5.24
C ASN A 17 2.32 -0.45 -5.95
N ARG A 18 2.44 -1.05 -7.14
CA ARG A 18 1.32 -1.54 -7.96
C ARG A 18 1.58 -2.93 -8.53
N GLY A 19 0.59 -3.51 -9.21
CA GLY A 19 0.77 -4.75 -9.95
C GLY A 19 0.96 -5.97 -9.06
N GLU A 20 1.67 -6.98 -9.56
CA GLU A 20 1.81 -8.28 -8.92
C GLU A 20 2.56 -8.22 -7.58
N ILE A 21 3.52 -7.30 -7.43
CA ILE A 21 4.26 -7.17 -6.17
C ILE A 21 3.34 -6.64 -5.06
N ALA A 22 2.42 -5.73 -5.38
CA ALA A 22 1.42 -5.27 -4.43
C ALA A 22 0.45 -6.39 -4.05
N VAL A 23 0.01 -7.21 -5.01
CA VAL A 23 -0.81 -8.40 -4.72
C VAL A 23 -0.07 -9.38 -3.81
N ARG A 24 1.23 -9.60 -4.04
CA ARG A 24 2.05 -10.49 -3.20
C ARG A 24 2.10 -9.99 -1.75
N ILE A 25 2.27 -8.68 -1.54
CA ILE A 25 2.33 -8.09 -0.20
C ILE A 25 0.96 -8.16 0.48
N VAL A 26 -0.14 -7.90 -0.24
CA VAL A 26 -1.51 -8.07 0.30
C VAL A 26 -1.73 -9.49 0.85
N ARG A 27 -1.28 -10.53 0.13
CA ARG A 27 -1.39 -11.92 0.59
C ARG A 27 -0.63 -12.15 1.90
N ALA A 28 0.60 -11.65 2.00
CA ALA A 28 1.37 -11.73 3.24
C ALA A 28 0.69 -10.95 4.40
N CYS A 29 0.11 -9.78 4.13
CA CYS A 29 -0.64 -9.03 5.13
C CYS A 29 -1.83 -9.84 5.65
N ARG A 30 -2.55 -10.52 4.76
CA ARG A 30 -3.69 -11.38 5.13
C ARG A 30 -3.28 -12.57 6.00
N GLU A 31 -2.15 -13.22 5.70
CA GLU A 31 -1.60 -14.32 6.51
C GLU A 31 -1.16 -13.86 7.91
N LEU A 32 -0.76 -12.60 8.04
CA LEU A 32 -0.30 -11.97 9.29
C LEU A 32 -1.39 -11.18 10.02
N GLU A 33 -2.64 -11.22 9.53
CA GLU A 33 -3.77 -10.46 10.08
C GLU A 33 -3.54 -8.94 10.13
N ILE A 34 -2.81 -8.41 9.15
CA ILE A 34 -2.53 -6.97 8.97
C ILE A 34 -3.49 -6.40 7.92
N GLU A 35 -4.15 -5.29 8.24
CA GLU A 35 -4.99 -4.56 7.27
C GLU A 35 -4.13 -3.97 6.14
N SER A 36 -4.43 -4.32 4.90
CA SER A 36 -3.68 -3.89 3.72
C SER A 36 -4.32 -2.67 3.04
N VAL A 37 -3.50 -1.67 2.74
CA VAL A 37 -3.91 -0.48 1.98
C VAL A 37 -3.10 -0.40 0.68
N ALA A 38 -3.75 -0.56 -0.46
CA ALA A 38 -3.14 -0.36 -1.76
C ALA A 38 -3.27 1.10 -2.22
N VAL A 39 -2.23 1.61 -2.88
CA VAL A 39 -2.35 2.86 -3.64
C VAL A 39 -2.61 2.59 -5.12
N CYS A 40 -3.34 3.48 -5.78
CA CYS A 40 -3.58 3.38 -7.22
C CYS A 40 -3.55 4.76 -7.90
N SER A 41 -3.15 4.80 -9.17
CA SER A 41 -3.50 5.93 -10.04
C SER A 41 -4.99 5.85 -10.41
N THR A 42 -5.55 6.93 -10.95
CA THR A 42 -6.98 6.97 -11.37
C THR A 42 -7.36 5.84 -12.34
N ILE A 43 -6.45 5.40 -13.22
CA ILE A 43 -6.70 4.29 -14.16
C ILE A 43 -6.51 2.91 -13.52
N ASP A 44 -5.77 2.84 -12.42
CA ASP A 44 -5.48 1.60 -11.69
C ASP A 44 -6.54 1.29 -10.62
N ALA A 45 -7.58 2.11 -10.45
CA ALA A 45 -8.62 1.94 -9.43
C ALA A 45 -9.35 0.60 -9.49
N ARG A 46 -9.30 -0.08 -10.65
CA ARG A 46 -9.86 -1.43 -10.86
C ARG A 46 -8.78 -2.48 -11.12
N ALA A 47 -7.50 -2.16 -10.91
CA ALA A 47 -6.41 -3.10 -11.10
C ALA A 47 -6.48 -4.25 -10.07
N PRO A 48 -5.86 -5.41 -10.35
CA PRO A 48 -5.89 -6.55 -9.44
C PRO A 48 -5.43 -6.25 -8.02
N HIS A 49 -4.38 -5.43 -7.82
CA HIS A 49 -3.89 -5.08 -6.48
C HIS A 49 -4.86 -4.18 -5.72
N ALA A 50 -5.51 -3.23 -6.41
CA ALA A 50 -6.51 -2.34 -5.83
C ALA A 50 -7.74 -3.11 -5.33
N ARG A 51 -8.16 -4.15 -6.07
CA ARG A 51 -9.29 -5.03 -5.66
C ARG A 51 -8.93 -6.06 -4.60
N ALA A 52 -7.65 -6.43 -4.50
CA ALA A 52 -7.19 -7.46 -3.57
C ALA A 52 -7.01 -6.93 -2.14
N ALA A 53 -6.60 -5.66 -1.99
CA ALA A 53 -6.38 -5.04 -0.69
C ALA A 53 -7.69 -4.73 0.05
N ASP A 54 -7.61 -4.61 1.37
CA ASP A 54 -8.77 -4.27 2.22
C ASP A 54 -9.26 -2.84 1.95
N ARG A 55 -8.32 -1.94 1.62
CA ARG A 55 -8.60 -0.57 1.21
C ARG A 55 -7.74 -0.18 0.01
N CYS A 56 -8.27 0.73 -0.81
CA CYS A 56 -7.51 1.35 -1.88
C CYS A 56 -7.68 2.87 -1.89
N VAL A 57 -6.56 3.58 -2.04
CA VAL A 57 -6.51 5.06 -2.10
C VAL A 57 -6.00 5.49 -3.47
N THR A 58 -6.71 6.42 -4.11
CA THR A 58 -6.25 7.03 -5.36
C THR A 58 -5.27 8.16 -5.07
N ILE A 59 -4.04 8.04 -5.56
CA ILE A 59 -2.92 8.94 -5.24
C ILE A 59 -2.57 9.91 -6.38
N GLY A 60 -3.29 9.88 -7.49
CA GLY A 60 -3.08 10.82 -8.59
C GLY A 60 -3.40 10.28 -9.98
N PRO A 61 -3.08 11.07 -11.02
CA PRO A 61 -3.30 10.70 -12.42
C PRO A 61 -2.33 9.58 -12.89
N PRO A 62 -2.51 9.04 -14.11
CA PRO A 62 -1.76 7.87 -14.60
C PRO A 62 -0.24 8.03 -14.67
N ARG A 63 0.25 9.28 -14.80
CA ARG A 63 1.68 9.56 -14.92
C ARG A 63 2.39 9.17 -13.62
N PRO A 64 3.41 8.29 -13.64
CA PRO A 64 4.06 7.82 -12.41
C PRO A 64 4.63 8.95 -11.54
N ARG A 65 5.21 9.99 -12.17
CA ARG A 65 5.74 11.19 -11.47
C ARG A 65 4.70 11.94 -10.64
N GLU A 66 3.44 11.82 -11.03
CA GLU A 66 2.31 12.51 -10.41
C GLU A 66 1.49 11.56 -9.52
N SER A 67 1.89 10.29 -9.40
CA SER A 67 1.22 9.24 -8.60
C SER A 67 2.24 8.41 -7.82
N TYR A 68 2.66 7.26 -8.34
CA TYR A 68 3.52 6.29 -7.62
C TYR A 68 4.92 6.80 -7.24
N LEU A 69 5.38 7.90 -7.85
CA LEU A 69 6.65 8.56 -7.53
C LEU A 69 6.43 9.91 -6.82
N SER A 70 5.18 10.28 -6.53
CA SER A 70 4.84 11.46 -5.74
C SER A 70 4.94 11.12 -4.26
N ILE A 71 6.05 11.53 -3.64
CA ILE A 71 6.30 11.26 -2.21
C ILE A 71 5.19 11.86 -1.33
N GLY A 72 4.75 13.09 -1.63
CA GLY A 72 3.68 13.74 -0.87
C GLY A 72 2.37 12.95 -0.93
N ALA A 73 1.93 12.56 -2.14
CA ALA A 73 0.70 11.80 -2.31
C ALA A 73 0.75 10.40 -1.65
N LEU A 74 1.93 9.78 -1.57
CA LEU A 74 2.12 8.50 -0.87
C LEU A 74 2.08 8.64 0.65
N ILE A 75 2.55 9.76 1.20
CA ILE A 75 2.55 10.04 2.64
C ILE A 75 1.16 10.49 3.11
N ASP A 76 0.42 11.21 2.26
CA ASP A 76 -0.92 11.73 2.57
C ASP A 76 -2.02 10.65 2.52
N ALA A 77 -1.78 9.54 1.80
CA ALA A 77 -2.73 8.43 1.60
C ALA A 77 -2.96 7.54 2.83
#